data_AF-B9TEN0-F1
#
_entry.id   AF-B9TEN0-F1
#
_cell.length_a   1.000
_cell.length_b   1.000
_cell.length_c   1.000
_cell.angle_alpha   90.00
_cell.angle_beta   90.00
_cell.angle_gamma   90.00
#
_symmetry.space_group_name_H-M   'P 1'
#
loop_
_entity.id
_entity.type
_entity.pdbx_description
1 polymer ?
#
loop_
_entity_poly.entity_id
_entity_poly.type
_entity_poly.pdbx_seq_one_letter_code
_entity_poly.pdbx_strand_id
1 'polypeptide(L)'
;DHDRTVAIAFAVAAALALLLGAAVVPGWLALPLMALIGFFSGVAGPSRDLMIRAAAPKNATGRVYGVVYSGLDSGLSVGPALFGLVMDAGHPGWLFAGIALFQALAIVTAVGVGGGTRSARLQNA
;
A
#
# COMPACT_ATOMS: atom_id res chain seq x y z
N ASP A 1 1.95 -17.62 -2.92
CA ASP A 1 1.00 -16.57 -3.36
C ASP A 1 1.39 -15.20 -2.83
N HIS A 2 2.21 -14.47 -3.59
CA HIS A 2 2.70 -13.14 -3.21
C HIS A 2 1.54 -12.15 -2.98
N ASP A 3 0.47 -12.27 -3.76
CA ASP A 3 -0.72 -11.42 -3.67
C ASP A 3 -1.42 -11.53 -2.31
N ARG A 4 -1.47 -12.74 -1.73
CA ARG A 4 -2.10 -12.98 -0.42
C ARG A 4 -1.26 -12.38 0.71
N THR A 5 0.07 -12.48 0.61
CA THR A 5 0.98 -11.87 1.59
C THR A 5 0.88 -10.34 1.57
N VAL A 6 0.83 -9.74 0.38
CA VAL A 6 0.63 -8.28 0.21
C VAL A 6 -0.70 -7.84 0.78
N ALA A 7 -1.78 -8.57 0.47
CA ALA A 7 -3.11 -8.25 0.95
C ALA A 7 -3.21 -8.30 2.48
N ILE A 8 -2.65 -9.33 3.12
CA ILE A 8 -2.65 -9.47 4.58
C ILE A 8 -1.79 -8.36 5.22
N ALA A 9 -0.61 -8.09 4.67
CA ALA A 9 0.29 -7.06 5.21
C ALA A 9 -0.36 -5.67 5.17
N PHE A 10 -0.97 -5.28 4.05
CA PHE A 10 -1.69 -4.01 3.95
C PHE A 10 -2.97 -3.98 4.78
N ALA A 11 -3.68 -5.09 4.94
CA ALA A 11 -4.86 -5.15 5.80
C ALA A 11 -4.50 -4.92 7.26
N VAL A 12 -3.40 -5.52 7.74
CA VAL A 12 -2.89 -5.31 9.10
C VAL A 12 -2.42 -3.87 9.27
N ALA A 13 -1.67 -3.32 8.31
CA ALA A 13 -1.24 -1.92 8.35
C ALA A 13 -2.43 -0.95 8.40
N ALA A 14 -3.48 -1.19 7.61
CA ALA A 14 -4.69 -0.38 7.59
C ALA A 14 -5.46 -0.46 8.91
N ALA A 15 -5.61 -1.65 9.49
CA ALA A 15 -6.25 -1.84 10.78
C ALA A 15 -5.49 -1.11 11.91
N LEU A 16 -4.17 -1.19 11.92
CA LEU A 16 -3.33 -0.48 12.88
C LEU A 16 -3.39 1.04 12.70
N ALA A 17 -3.46 1.53 11.45
CA ALA A 17 -3.66 2.94 11.17
C ALA A 17 -5.02 3.43 11.69
N LEU A 18 -6.11 2.69 11.45
CA LEU A 18 -7.43 3.03 11.99
C LEU A 18 -7.45 3.02 13.52
N LEU A 19 -6.80 2.03 14.16
CA LEU A 19 -6.67 1.96 15.62
C LEU A 19 -5.97 3.21 16.17
N LEU A 20 -4.88 3.63 15.53
CA LEU A 20 -4.12 4.81 15.91
C LEU A 20 -4.93 6.10 15.67
N GLY A 21 -5.61 6.20 14.52
CA GLY A 21 -6.46 7.33 14.17
C GLY A 21 -7.71 7.50 15.03
N ALA A 22 -8.22 6.40 15.60
CA ALA A 22 -9.32 6.43 16.57
C ALA A 22 -8.92 7.06 17.92
N ALA A 23 -7.61 7.28 18.16
CA ALA A 23 -7.06 7.90 19.37
C ALA A 23 -7.53 7.25 20.69
N VAL A 24 -7.92 5.97 20.64
CA VAL A 24 -8.37 5.18 21.81
C VAL A 24 -7.21 4.59 22.62
N VAL A 25 -5.99 4.69 22.08
CA VAL A 25 -4.76 4.12 22.65
C VAL A 25 -3.93 5.20 23.37
N PRO A 26 -3.31 4.88 24.52
CA PRO A 26 -2.38 5.77 25.20
C PRO A 26 -1.27 6.32 24.29
N GLY A 27 -0.89 7.58 24.48
CA GLY A 27 0.10 8.25 23.61
C GLY A 27 1.47 7.57 23.51
N TRP A 28 1.89 6.81 24.55
CA TRP A 28 3.14 6.05 24.51
C TRP A 28 3.10 4.85 23.54
N LEU A 29 1.90 4.38 23.17
CA LEU A 29 1.71 3.33 22.15
C LEU A 29 1.71 3.87 20.72
N ALA A 30 1.68 5.20 20.52
CA ALA A 30 1.69 5.77 19.19
C ALA A 30 2.95 5.40 18.39
N LEU A 31 4.14 5.52 19.02
CA LEU A 31 5.41 5.23 18.36
C LEU A 31 5.55 3.74 17.98
N PRO A 32 5.26 2.77 18.87
CA PRO A 32 5.22 1.34 18.51
C PRO A 32 4.21 1.01 17.42
N LEU A 33 3.01 1.61 17.45
CA LEU A 33 1.99 1.38 16.43
C LEU A 33 2.43 1.91 15.06
N MET A 34 3.00 3.12 15.02
CA MET A 34 3.57 3.66 13.78
C MET A 34 4.71 2.81 13.23
N ALA A 35 5.59 2.30 14.11
CA ALA A 35 6.65 1.38 13.71
C ALA A 35 6.07 0.09 13.11
N LEU A 36 4.98 -0.44 13.69
CA LEU A 36 4.33 -1.65 13.20
C LEU A 36 3.61 -1.42 11.86
N ILE A 37 2.93 -0.28 11.69
CA ILE A 37 2.35 0.14 10.41
C ILE A 37 3.44 0.21 9.33
N GLY A 38 4.57 0.87 9.64
CA GLY A 38 5.71 0.98 8.75
C GLY A 38 6.34 -0.37 8.40
N PHE A 39 6.47 -1.27 9.39
CA PHE A 39 6.99 -2.62 9.21
C PHE A 39 6.15 -3.44 8.22
N PHE A 40 4.83 -3.53 8.45
CA PHE A 40 3.94 -4.29 7.57
C PHE A 40 3.87 -3.69 6.15
N SER A 41 3.85 -2.35 6.05
CA SER A 41 3.89 -1.68 4.74
C SER A 41 5.23 -1.91 4.01
N GLY A 42 6.34 -1.97 4.75
CA GLY A 42 7.67 -2.21 4.19
C GLY A 42 7.84 -3.63 3.66
N VAL A 43 7.36 -4.64 4.39
CA VAL A 43 7.39 -6.05 3.97
C VAL A 43 6.57 -6.29 2.70
N ALA A 44 5.52 -5.49 2.47
CA ALA A 44 4.72 -5.56 1.25
C ALA A 44 5.47 -5.04 0.00
N GLY A 45 6.53 -4.24 0.16
CA GLY A 45 7.30 -3.65 -0.95
C GLY A 45 7.92 -4.68 -1.90
N PRO A 46 8.79 -5.59 -1.44
CA PRO A 46 9.39 -6.62 -2.29
C PRO A 46 8.35 -7.51 -2.98
N SER A 47 7.26 -7.83 -2.28
CA SER A 47 6.19 -8.68 -2.83
C SER A 47 5.41 -7.96 -3.95
N ARG A 48 5.19 -6.64 -3.83
CA ARG A 48 4.59 -5.81 -4.89
C ARG A 48 5.47 -5.80 -6.14
N ASP A 49 6.77 -5.62 -5.97
CA ASP A 49 7.68 -5.54 -7.12
C ASP A 49 7.80 -6.89 -7.84
N LEU A 50 7.77 -8.02 -7.12
CA LEU A 50 7.68 -9.35 -7.72
C LEU A 50 6.36 -9.58 -8.46
N MET A 51 5.23 -9.07 -7.93
CA MET A 51 3.93 -9.11 -8.59
C MET A 51 3.92 -8.30 -9.89
N ILE A 52 4.49 -7.09 -9.87
CA ILE A 52 4.62 -6.23 -11.07
C ILE A 52 5.48 -6.93 -12.13
N ARG A 53 6.62 -7.51 -11.73
CA ARG A 53 7.48 -8.25 -12.64
C ARG A 53 6.76 -9.45 -13.26
N ALA A 54 5.95 -10.16 -12.48
CA ALA A 54 5.17 -11.30 -12.96
C ALA A 54 4.05 -10.89 -13.92
N ALA A 55 3.48 -9.69 -13.74
CA ALA A 55 2.44 -9.13 -14.61
C ALA A 55 2.99 -8.45 -15.88
N ALA A 56 4.26 -8.04 -15.87
CA ALA A 56 4.88 -7.36 -17.00
C ALA A 56 5.06 -8.30 -18.21
N PRO A 57 4.71 -7.87 -19.44
CA PRO A 57 4.96 -8.64 -20.66
C PRO A 57 6.45 -8.89 -20.89
N LYS A 58 6.78 -10.01 -21.54
CA LYS A 58 8.15 -10.28 -22.01
C LYS A 58 8.61 -9.10 -22.88
N ASN A 59 9.80 -8.56 -22.60
CA ASN A 59 10.41 -7.37 -23.24
C ASN A 59 9.78 -5.99 -22.93
N ALA A 60 8.78 -5.87 -22.05
CA ALA A 60 8.19 -4.58 -21.68
C ALA A 60 8.38 -4.18 -20.21
N THR A 61 9.15 -4.96 -19.44
CA THR A 61 9.33 -4.77 -18.00
C THR A 61 9.80 -3.36 -17.63
N GLY A 62 10.75 -2.79 -18.39
CA GLY A 62 11.25 -1.43 -18.14
C GLY A 62 10.18 -0.34 -18.29
N ARG A 63 9.26 -0.50 -19.25
CA ARG A 63 8.15 0.45 -19.45
C ARG A 63 7.12 0.34 -18.33
N VAL A 64 6.81 -0.89 -17.88
CA VAL A 64 5.88 -1.12 -16.76
C VAL A 64 6.44 -0.54 -15.46
N TYR A 65 7.70 -0.82 -15.14
CA TYR A 65 8.35 -0.23 -13.96
C TYR A 65 8.44 1.29 -14.06
N GLY A 66 8.73 1.84 -15.25
CA GLY A 66 8.72 3.29 -15.47
C GLY A 66 7.38 3.91 -15.07
N VAL A 67 6.26 3.37 -15.55
CA VAL A 67 4.92 3.88 -15.21
C VAL A 67 4.62 3.74 -13.70
N VAL A 68 4.95 2.60 -13.10
CA VAL A 68 4.70 2.38 -11.65
C VAL A 68 5.52 3.33 -10.78
N TYR A 69 6.82 3.47 -11.06
CA TYR A 69 7.69 4.35 -10.27
C TYR A 69 7.38 5.82 -10.49
N SER A 70 7.02 6.25 -11.70
CA SER A 70 6.52 7.61 -11.93
C SER A 70 5.26 7.92 -11.11
N GLY A 71 4.37 6.94 -10.96
CA GLY A 71 3.22 7.04 -10.07
C GLY A 71 3.61 7.13 -8.59
N LEU A 72 4.61 6.35 -8.16
CA LEU A 72 5.14 6.38 -6.80
C LEU A 72 5.79 7.73 -6.47
N ASP A 73 6.65 8.26 -7.35
CA ASP A 73 7.31 9.55 -7.18
C ASP A 73 6.30 10.70 -7.11
N SER A 74 5.27 10.65 -7.97
CA SER A 74 4.16 11.60 -7.93
C SER A 74 3.39 11.51 -6.62
N GLY A 75 3.10 10.29 -6.14
CA GLY A 75 2.43 10.06 -4.86
C GLY A 75 3.26 10.56 -3.67
N LEU A 76 4.57 10.34 -3.68
CA LEU A 76 5.49 10.86 -2.66
C LEU A 76 5.60 12.39 -2.69
N SER A 77 5.44 13.01 -3.86
CA SER A 77 5.44 14.47 -4.01
C SER A 77 4.13 15.09 -3.51
N VAL A 78 2.99 14.51 -3.85
CA VAL A 78 1.65 15.03 -3.51
C VAL A 78 1.25 14.67 -2.07
N GLY A 79 1.69 13.52 -1.56
CA GLY A 79 1.33 12.98 -0.25
C GLY A 79 1.55 13.98 0.90
N PRO A 80 2.76 14.53 1.10
CA PRO A 80 3.03 15.48 2.16
C PRO A 80 2.18 16.75 2.05
N ALA A 81 1.93 17.26 0.84
CA ALA A 81 1.08 18.43 0.64
C ALA A 81 -0.37 18.13 1.02
N LEU A 82 -0.92 17.02 0.55
CA LEU A 82 -2.31 16.63 0.82
C LEU A 82 -2.54 16.31 2.29
N PHE A 83 -1.68 15.47 2.88
CA PHE A 83 -1.79 15.07 4.28
C PHE A 83 -1.34 16.15 5.26
N GLY A 84 -0.40 17.02 4.87
CA GLY A 84 0.00 18.19 5.65
C GLY A 84 -1.14 19.17 5.87
N LEU A 85 -1.89 19.50 4.80
CA LEU A 85 -3.08 20.36 4.90
C LEU A 85 -4.16 19.76 5.82
N VAL A 86 -4.32 18.43 5.80
CA VAL A 86 -5.26 17.74 6.72
C VAL A 86 -4.80 17.83 8.17
N MET A 87 -3.49 17.76 8.43
CA MET A 87 -2.95 17.98 9.78
C MET A 87 -3.10 19.43 10.23
N ASP A 88 -2.85 20.38 9.34
CA ASP A 88 -3.00 21.82 9.61
C ASP A 88 -4.46 22.21 9.90
N ALA A 89 -5.42 21.48 9.34
CA ALA A 89 -6.84 21.63 9.63
C ALA A 89 -7.26 21.11 11.03
N GLY A 90 -6.32 20.61 11.84
CA GLY A 90 -6.58 20.18 13.22
C GLY A 90 -7.22 18.79 13.34
N HIS A 91 -7.21 18.00 12.26
CA HIS A 91 -7.85 16.67 12.21
C HIS A 91 -6.82 15.53 11.99
N PRO A 92 -5.95 15.23 12.97
CA PRO A 92 -4.92 14.20 12.81
C PRO A 92 -5.47 12.79 12.57
N GLY A 93 -6.68 12.48 13.05
CA GLY A 93 -7.35 11.19 12.78
C GLY A 93 -7.63 10.94 11.29
N TRP A 94 -7.86 12.01 10.52
CA TRP A 94 -8.14 11.92 9.08
C TRP A 94 -6.90 11.51 8.27
N LEU A 95 -5.70 11.83 8.75
CA LEU A 95 -4.46 11.35 8.15
C LEU A 95 -4.40 9.83 8.17
N PHE A 96 -4.69 9.22 9.32
CA PHE A 96 -4.70 7.77 9.47
C PHE A 96 -5.85 7.09 8.71
N ALA A 97 -7.01 7.74 8.65
CA ALA A 97 -8.11 7.27 7.81
C ALA A 97 -7.73 7.25 6.31
N GLY A 98 -7.02 8.28 5.84
CA GLY A 98 -6.50 8.31 4.47
C GLY A 98 -5.45 7.24 4.21
N ILE A 99 -4.53 7.00 5.16
CA ILE A 99 -3.56 5.89 5.07
C ILE A 99 -4.28 4.56 4.91
N ALA A 100 -5.28 4.29 5.75
CA ALA A 100 -6.08 3.07 5.68
C ALA A 100 -6.84 2.93 4.34
N LEU A 101 -7.39 4.03 3.81
CA LEU A 101 -8.03 4.07 2.51
C LEU A 101 -7.07 3.71 1.37
N PHE A 102 -5.90 4.34 1.31
CA PHE A 102 -4.90 4.04 0.28
C PHE A 102 -4.36 2.61 0.38
N GLN A 103 -4.20 2.08 1.60
CA GLN A 103 -3.83 0.67 1.80
C GLN A 103 -4.94 -0.27 1.34
N ALA A 104 -6.22 0.05 1.58
CA ALA A 104 -7.34 -0.73 1.05
C ALA A 104 -7.36 -0.72 -0.50
N LEU A 105 -7.14 0.45 -1.12
CA LEU A 105 -7.01 0.55 -2.58
C LEU A 105 -5.82 -0.26 -3.11
N ALA A 106 -4.70 -0.29 -2.37
CA ALA A 106 -3.55 -1.11 -2.72
C ALA A 106 -3.88 -2.62 -2.66
N ILE A 107 -4.70 -3.06 -1.72
CA ILE A 107 -5.19 -4.45 -1.66
C ILE A 107 -6.05 -4.77 -2.89
N VAL A 108 -7.00 -3.89 -3.24
CA VAL A 108 -7.88 -4.09 -4.41
C VAL A 108 -7.06 -4.21 -5.69
N THR A 109 -6.06 -3.34 -5.87
CA THR A 109 -5.18 -3.41 -7.05
C THR A 109 -4.31 -4.67 -7.04
N ALA A 110 -3.75 -5.07 -5.90
CA ALA A 110 -2.94 -6.29 -5.79
C ALA A 110 -3.75 -7.57 -6.11
N VAL A 111 -4.96 -7.69 -5.57
CA VAL A 111 -5.86 -8.82 -5.86
C VAL A 111 -6.30 -8.82 -7.32
N GLY A 112 -6.61 -7.65 -7.88
CA GLY A 112 -6.99 -7.51 -9.29
C GLY A 112 -5.87 -7.94 -10.26
N VAL A 113 -4.63 -7.51 -9.98
CA VAL A 113 -3.46 -7.89 -10.79
C VAL A 113 -3.14 -9.38 -10.64
N GLY A 114 -3.15 -9.91 -9.41
CA GLY A 114 -2.91 -11.32 -9.10
C GLY A 114 -3.91 -12.29 -9.74
N GLY A 115 -5.19 -11.91 -9.78
CA GLY A 115 -6.24 -12.65 -10.47
C GLY A 115 -6.04 -12.68 -12.00
N GLY A 116 -5.57 -11.58 -12.57
CA GLY A 116 -5.27 -11.45 -14.00
C GLY A 116 -4.08 -12.30 -14.44
N THR A 117 -2.98 -12.30 -13.68
CA THR A 117 -1.79 -13.13 -13.96
C THR A 117 -2.07 -14.63 -13.82
N ARG A 118 -2.89 -15.03 -12.85
CA ARG A 118 -3.30 -16.44 -12.68
C ARG A 118 -4.16 -16.92 -13.86
N SER A 119 -5.10 -16.10 -14.32
CA SER A 119 -5.96 -16.42 -15.47
C SER A 119 -5.17 -16.50 -16.78
N ALA A 120 -4.22 -15.58 -16.99
CA ALA A 120 -3.32 -15.60 -18.14
C ALA A 120 -2.38 -16.81 -18.16
N ARG A 121 -1.97 -17.34 -16.99
CA ARG A 121 -1.20 -18.60 -16.92
C ARG A 121 -2.03 -19.83 -17.24
N LEU A 122 -3.30 -19.87 -16.84
CA LEU A 122 -4.20 -21.01 -17.10
C LEU A 122 -4.63 -21.09 -18.57
N GLN A 123 -4.69 -19.97 -19.30
CA GLN A 123 -4.96 -19.97 -20.75
C GLN A 123 -3.74 -20.39 -21.60
N ASN A 124 -2.53 -20.33 -21.04
CA ASN A 124 -1.28 -20.68 -21.73
C ASN A 124 -0.72 -22.05 -21.31
N ALA A 125 -1.47 -22.83 -20.53
CA ALA A 125 -1.11 -24.18 -20.07
C ALA A 125 -2.00 -25.21 -20.78
#